data_AF-A0A644SM23-F1
#
_entry.id   AF-A0A644SM23-F1
#
_cell.length_a   1.000
_cell.length_b   1.000
_cell.length_c   1.000
_cell.angle_alpha   90.00
_cell.angle_beta   90.00
_cell.angle_gamma   90.00
#
_symmetry.space_group_name_H-M   'P 1'
#
loop_
_entity.id
_entity.type
_entity.pdbx_description
1 polymer ?
#
loop_
_entity_poly.entity_id
_entity_poly.type
_entity_poly.pdbx_seq_one_letter_code
_entity_poly.pdbx_strand_id
1 'polypeptide(L)'
;MQIIKKQKLLILIFLLLIISLLIFGILGNRSFQKHTKYTIAKVISDYHYRNTRGGSGYDYSFILNGKLYNRTESKGNFIKRNYYLVAYDSTSPKSTQLLEINITDSLNQSCINGWTLKEIPFKVDTIYIKKKINEL
;
A
#
# COMPACT_ATOMS: atom_id res chain seq x y z
N MET A 1 28.77 -12.96 37.85
CA MET A 1 27.39 -12.47 38.13
C MET A 1 27.01 -11.21 37.32
N GLN A 2 27.87 -10.18 37.19
CA GLN A 2 27.54 -8.96 36.43
C GLN A 2 27.31 -9.19 34.92
N ILE A 3 28.08 -10.09 34.29
CA ILE A 3 27.97 -10.42 32.86
C ILE A 3 26.58 -10.99 32.52
N ILE A 4 26.08 -11.91 33.34
CA ILE A 4 24.75 -12.54 33.18
C ILE A 4 23.62 -11.50 33.30
N LYS A 5 23.76 -10.52 34.21
CA LYS A 5 22.77 -9.43 34.34
C LYS A 5 22.75 -8.52 33.10
N LYS A 6 23.91 -8.19 32.53
CA LYS A 6 24.00 -7.39 31.28
C LYS A 6 23.39 -8.13 30.09
N GLN A 7 23.65 -9.43 29.95
CA GLN A 7 23.06 -10.25 28.88
C GLN A 7 21.53 -10.32 28.99
N LYS A 8 20.98 -10.54 30.20
CA LYS A 8 19.53 -10.54 30.43
C LYS A 8 18.87 -9.20 30.10
N LEU A 9 19.52 -8.08 30.45
CA LEU A 9 19.05 -6.73 30.11
C LEU A 9 19.01 -6.52 28.58
N LEU A 10 20.04 -6.96 27.86
CA LEU A 10 20.11 -6.81 26.41
C LEU A 10 19.01 -7.62 25.70
N ILE A 11 18.75 -8.84 26.17
CA ILE A 11 17.64 -9.68 25.68
C ILE A 11 16.29 -9.01 25.92
N LEU A 12 16.08 -8.41 27.11
CA LEU A 12 14.85 -7.70 27.43
C LEU A 12 14.62 -6.49 26.50
N ILE A 13 15.66 -5.68 26.25
CA ILE A 13 15.59 -4.53 25.34
C ILE A 13 15.23 -5.01 23.92
N PHE A 14 15.85 -6.09 23.46
CA PHE A 14 15.57 -6.65 22.14
C PHE A 14 14.13 -7.16 22.02
N LEU A 15 13.61 -7.84 23.05
CA LEU A 15 12.21 -8.27 23.10
C LEU A 15 11.24 -7.07 23.07
N LEU A 16 11.52 -6.03 23.84
CA LEU A 16 10.71 -4.80 23.84
C LEU A 16 10.71 -4.12 22.46
N LEU A 17 11.86 -4.11 21.77
CA LEU A 17 11.97 -3.58 20.41
C LEU A 17 11.10 -4.39 19.44
N ILE A 18 11.15 -5.72 19.49
CA ILE A 18 10.31 -6.59 18.65
C ILE A 18 8.83 -6.31 18.92
N ILE A 19 8.41 -6.26 20.18
CA ILE A 19 7.02 -5.99 20.56
C ILE A 19 6.58 -4.62 20.04
N SER A 20 7.44 -3.60 20.18
CA SER A 20 7.16 -2.24 19.68
C SER A 20 6.96 -2.24 18.15
N LEU A 21 7.80 -2.94 17.39
CA LEU A 21 7.67 -3.06 15.94
C LEU A 21 6.36 -3.77 15.53
N LEU A 22 5.98 -4.83 16.25
CA LEU A 22 4.70 -5.53 16.00
C LEU A 22 3.49 -4.63 16.26
N ILE A 23 3.49 -3.90 17.38
CA ILE A 23 2.41 -2.94 17.70
C ILE A 23 2.33 -1.86 16.63
N PHE A 24 3.47 -1.31 16.19
CA PHE A 24 3.50 -0.28 15.16
C PHE A 24 2.90 -0.78 13.83
N GLY A 25 3.22 -2.01 13.42
CA GLY A 25 2.62 -2.65 12.25
C GLY A 25 1.09 -2.78 12.37
N ILE A 26 0.59 -3.30 13.50
CA ILE A 26 -0.84 -3.45 13.75
C ILE A 26 -1.57 -2.10 13.71
N LEU A 27 -0.99 -1.06 14.31
CA LEU A 27 -1.55 0.29 14.28
C LEU A 27 -1.58 0.87 12.85
N GLY A 28 -0.52 0.65 12.07
CA GLY A 28 -0.45 1.04 10.67
C GLY A 28 -1.55 0.39 9.82
N ASN A 29 -1.76 -0.92 9.98
CA ASN A 29 -2.81 -1.64 9.25
C ASN A 29 -4.21 -1.15 9.62
N ARG A 30 -4.46 -0.92 10.91
CA ARG A 30 -5.73 -0.34 11.38
C ARG A 30 -5.97 1.06 10.84
N SER A 31 -4.93 1.89 10.79
CA SER A 31 -4.99 3.23 10.18
C SER A 31 -5.38 3.11 8.72
N PHE A 32 -4.67 2.25 7.97
CA PHE A 32 -4.95 2.01 6.57
C PHE A 32 -6.41 1.62 6.37
N GLN A 33 -6.89 0.55 7.04
CA GLN A 33 -8.27 0.07 6.94
C GLN A 33 -9.33 1.15 7.24
N LYS A 34 -9.09 2.01 8.22
CA LYS A 34 -10.03 3.08 8.63
C LYS A 34 -10.02 4.27 7.65
N HIS A 35 -8.87 4.57 7.06
CA HIS A 35 -8.63 5.76 6.26
C HIS A 35 -8.42 5.47 4.77
N THR A 36 -8.72 4.25 4.33
CA THR A 36 -8.61 3.82 2.94
C THR A 36 -9.43 4.72 2.02
N LYS A 37 -8.74 5.29 1.04
CA LYS A 37 -9.32 5.89 -0.16
C LYS A 37 -8.73 5.25 -1.40
N TYR A 38 -9.35 5.51 -2.53
CA TYR A 38 -8.99 4.92 -3.81
C TYR A 38 -8.67 6.00 -4.84
N THR A 39 -7.72 5.71 -5.73
CA THR A 39 -7.44 6.55 -6.90
C THR A 39 -6.95 5.68 -8.04
N ILE A 40 -6.64 6.32 -9.17
CA ILE A 40 -6.13 5.68 -10.37
C ILE A 40 -4.59 5.71 -10.32
N ALA A 41 -3.98 4.54 -10.51
CA ALA A 41 -2.54 4.40 -10.68
C ALA A 41 -2.21 3.90 -12.09
N LYS A 42 -1.17 4.46 -12.68
CA LYS A 42 -0.57 3.99 -13.94
C LYS A 42 0.63 3.11 -13.64
N VAL A 43 0.65 1.90 -14.18
CA VAL A 43 1.82 1.01 -14.10
C VAL A 43 2.88 1.49 -15.10
N ILE A 44 4.10 1.72 -14.62
CA ILE A 44 5.19 2.33 -15.40
C ILE A 44 6.32 1.35 -15.74
N SER A 45 6.38 0.18 -15.09
CA SER A 45 7.34 -0.88 -15.41
C SER A 45 6.65 -2.24 -15.60
N ASP A 46 7.34 -3.14 -16.29
CA ASP A 46 7.07 -4.57 -16.18
C ASP A 46 7.56 -5.05 -14.80
N TYR A 47 7.24 -6.30 -14.43
CA TYR A 47 7.82 -6.89 -13.22
C TYR A 47 9.33 -6.91 -13.35
N HIS A 48 10.03 -6.39 -12.34
CA HIS A 48 11.48 -6.43 -12.28
C HIS A 48 11.94 -7.02 -10.95
N TYR A 49 13.10 -7.68 -11.00
CA TYR A 49 13.82 -8.08 -9.82
C TYR A 49 14.79 -6.95 -9.44
N ARG A 50 14.63 -6.42 -8.21
CA ARG A 50 15.46 -5.43 -7.50
C ARG A 50 16.49 -4.65 -8.34
N ASN A 51 16.03 -3.79 -9.24
CA ASN A 51 16.87 -2.83 -9.96
C ASN A 51 16.63 -1.37 -9.54
N THR A 52 15.77 -1.11 -8.54
CA THR A 52 15.46 0.23 -8.01
C THR A 52 15.34 0.23 -6.47
N ARG A 53 15.20 1.42 -5.86
CA ARG A 53 15.02 1.60 -4.40
C ARG A 53 13.72 0.97 -3.85
N GLY A 54 12.76 0.62 -4.71
CA GLY A 54 11.42 0.12 -4.34
C GLY A 54 11.31 -1.39 -4.11
N GLY A 55 12.36 -2.17 -4.40
CA GLY A 55 12.32 -3.64 -4.32
C GLY A 55 11.93 -4.30 -5.64
N SER A 56 11.67 -5.61 -5.60
CA SER A 56 11.15 -6.35 -6.76
C SER A 56 9.65 -6.15 -6.88
N GLY A 57 9.16 -5.93 -8.09
CA GLY A 57 7.74 -5.70 -8.31
C GLY A 57 7.43 -4.92 -9.58
N TYR A 58 6.22 -4.37 -9.62
CA TYR A 58 5.74 -3.48 -10.65
C TYR A 58 5.76 -2.06 -10.10
N ASP A 59 6.48 -1.17 -10.77
CA ASP A 59 6.46 0.24 -10.44
C ASP A 59 5.19 0.87 -11.01
N TYR A 60 4.55 1.70 -10.21
CA TYR A 60 3.38 2.46 -10.60
C TYR A 60 3.43 3.87 -10.03
N SER A 61 2.65 4.75 -10.65
CA SER A 61 2.55 6.15 -10.24
C SER A 61 1.11 6.60 -10.20
N PHE A 62 0.80 7.49 -9.28
CA PHE A 62 -0.53 8.10 -9.15
C PHE A 62 -0.39 9.55 -8.69
N ILE A 63 -1.41 10.35 -8.99
CA ILE A 63 -1.47 11.76 -8.61
C ILE A 63 -2.56 11.92 -7.56
N LEU A 64 -2.24 12.60 -6.47
CA LEU A 64 -3.22 13.06 -5.46
C LEU A 64 -2.94 14.52 -5.17
N ASN A 65 -3.97 15.36 -5.24
CA ASN A 65 -3.85 16.80 -4.96
C ASN A 65 -2.66 17.47 -5.69
N GLY A 66 -2.48 17.14 -6.97
CA GLY A 66 -1.40 17.68 -7.81
C GLY A 66 0.00 17.12 -7.52
N LYS A 67 0.14 16.22 -6.53
CA LYS A 67 1.43 15.60 -6.18
C LYS A 67 1.54 14.20 -6.76
N LEU A 68 2.67 13.94 -7.42
CA LEU A 68 3.04 12.63 -7.96
C LEU A 68 3.59 11.72 -6.85
N TYR A 69 3.11 10.49 -6.82
CA TYR A 69 3.58 9.42 -5.94
C TYR A 69 4.02 8.23 -6.78
N ASN A 70 5.24 7.74 -6.54
CA ASN A 70 5.78 6.54 -7.19
C ASN A 70 5.94 5.42 -6.16
N ARG A 71 5.43 4.24 -6.47
CA ARG A 71 5.43 3.06 -5.59
C ARG A 71 5.75 1.81 -6.39
N THR A 72 6.02 0.74 -5.66
CA THR A 72 6.28 -0.59 -6.20
C THR A 72 5.33 -1.56 -5.53
N GLU A 73 4.60 -2.36 -6.32
CA GLU A 73 3.78 -3.46 -5.82
C GLU A 73 4.48 -4.78 -6.10
N SER A 74 4.67 -5.57 -5.06
CA SER A 74 5.42 -6.84 -5.14
C SER A 74 4.56 -8.03 -5.54
N LYS A 75 3.23 -7.92 -5.38
CA LYS A 75 2.27 -9.03 -5.58
C LYS A 75 1.19 -8.66 -6.58
N GLY A 76 0.84 -9.62 -7.43
CA GLY A 76 -0.22 -9.50 -8.43
C GLY A 76 0.31 -9.55 -9.85
N ASN A 77 -0.59 -9.36 -10.82
CA ASN A 77 -0.26 -9.38 -12.24
C ASN A 77 -0.70 -8.07 -12.89
N PHE A 78 0.27 -7.21 -13.19
CA PHE A 78 0.02 -5.88 -13.73
C PHE A 78 0.66 -5.71 -15.10
N ILE A 79 -0.04 -5.01 -15.99
CA ILE A 79 0.42 -4.73 -17.34
C ILE A 79 0.96 -3.30 -17.38
N LYS A 80 2.20 -3.15 -17.85
CA LYS A 80 2.82 -1.83 -18.03
C LYS A 80 1.97 -0.95 -18.96
N ARG A 81 1.88 0.34 -18.62
CA ARG A 81 1.06 1.39 -19.26
C ARG A 81 -0.44 1.29 -19.00
N ASN A 82 -0.93 0.19 -18.44
CA ASN A 82 -2.32 0.10 -18.01
C ASN A 82 -2.54 0.83 -16.68
N TYR A 83 -3.81 1.10 -16.41
CA TYR A 83 -4.27 1.80 -15.23
C TYR A 83 -5.05 0.85 -14.34
N TYR A 84 -4.79 0.94 -13.05
CA TYR A 84 -5.37 0.08 -12.03
C TYR A 84 -5.88 0.92 -10.86
N LEU A 85 -6.83 0.37 -10.13
CA LEU A 85 -7.26 0.94 -8.86
C LEU A 85 -6.15 0.78 -7.82
N VAL A 86 -5.77 1.87 -7.15
CA VAL A 86 -4.88 1.83 -5.99
C VAL A 86 -5.64 2.26 -4.75
N ALA A 87 -5.51 1.48 -3.68
CA ALA A 87 -5.95 1.86 -2.34
C ALA A 87 -4.80 2.56 -1.61
N TYR A 88 -5.10 3.61 -0.84
CA TYR A 88 -4.11 4.32 -0.04
C TYR A 88 -4.69 4.80 1.29
N ASP A 89 -3.85 4.93 2.31
CA ASP A 89 -4.23 5.57 3.57
C ASP A 89 -4.27 7.09 3.37
N SER A 90 -5.44 7.72 3.51
CA SER A 90 -5.59 9.17 3.33
C SER A 90 -4.85 10.02 4.36
N THR A 91 -4.45 9.46 5.51
CA THR A 91 -3.59 10.12 6.50
C THR A 91 -2.10 9.91 6.21
N SER A 92 -1.76 8.88 5.43
CA SER A 92 -0.38 8.58 4.99
C SER A 92 -0.37 8.04 3.55
N PRO A 93 -0.44 8.91 2.53
CA PRO A 93 -0.59 8.50 1.11
C PRO A 93 0.59 7.70 0.54
N LYS A 94 1.62 7.42 1.36
CA LYS A 94 2.68 6.50 1.01
C LYS A 94 2.34 5.04 1.28
N SER A 95 1.45 4.78 2.22
CA SER A 95 0.90 3.45 2.46
C SER A 95 -0.13 3.17 1.38
N THR A 96 0.14 2.17 0.54
CA THR A 96 -0.61 1.91 -0.70
C THR A 96 -0.69 0.42 -0.98
N GLN A 97 -1.78 -0.01 -1.61
CA GLN A 97 -1.98 -1.36 -2.14
C GLN A 97 -2.52 -1.24 -3.56
N LEU A 98 -1.79 -1.74 -4.56
CA LEU A 98 -2.30 -1.81 -5.93
C LEU A 98 -3.25 -3.00 -6.05
N LEU A 99 -4.42 -2.79 -6.65
CA LEU A 99 -5.46 -3.81 -6.77
C LEU A 99 -5.49 -4.32 -8.20
N GLU A 100 -5.71 -5.62 -8.40
CA GLU A 100 -5.81 -6.27 -9.72
C GLU A 100 -7.17 -5.95 -10.41
N ILE A 101 -7.53 -4.67 -10.43
CA ILE A 101 -8.73 -4.11 -11.06
C ILE A 101 -8.24 -3.16 -12.14
N ASN A 102 -8.15 -3.65 -13.38
CA ASN A 102 -7.76 -2.87 -14.55
C ASN A 102 -8.92 -1.95 -14.95
N ILE A 103 -8.63 -0.65 -15.08
CA ILE A 103 -9.58 0.42 -15.37
C ILE A 103 -9.14 1.27 -16.57
N THR A 104 -8.25 0.73 -17.40
CA THR A 104 -7.68 1.43 -18.56
C THR A 104 -8.76 1.96 -19.50
N ASP A 105 -9.84 1.21 -19.70
CA ASP A 105 -10.94 1.60 -20.59
C ASP A 105 -11.95 2.55 -19.93
N SER A 106 -11.82 2.80 -18.62
CA SER A 106 -12.75 3.57 -17.79
C SER A 106 -12.20 4.93 -17.34
N LEU A 107 -11.12 5.43 -17.97
CA LEU A 107 -10.29 6.56 -17.50
C LEU A 107 -10.91 7.95 -17.58
N ASN A 108 -12.19 8.09 -17.90
CA ASN A 108 -12.81 9.40 -18.13
C ASN A 108 -13.07 10.21 -16.84
N GLN A 109 -12.48 9.83 -15.71
CA GLN A 109 -12.83 10.34 -14.39
C GLN A 109 -11.59 10.85 -13.65
N SER A 110 -11.63 12.13 -13.29
CA SER A 110 -10.61 12.77 -12.45
C SER A 110 -10.90 12.50 -10.97
N CYS A 111 -9.84 12.18 -10.21
CA CYS A 111 -9.92 11.97 -8.78
C CYS A 111 -8.92 12.89 -8.06
N ILE A 112 -9.41 14.04 -7.58
CA ILE A 112 -8.55 15.02 -6.89
C ILE A 112 -8.22 14.55 -5.47
N ASN A 113 -9.24 14.13 -4.70
CA ASN A 113 -9.16 13.86 -3.25
C ASN A 113 -9.32 12.39 -2.85
N GLY A 114 -9.15 11.47 -3.80
CA GLY A 114 -9.48 10.05 -3.61
C GLY A 114 -10.99 9.82 -3.53
N TRP A 115 -11.40 8.60 -3.85
CA TRP A 115 -12.76 8.12 -3.64
C TRP A 115 -12.82 7.30 -2.35
N THR A 116 -13.92 7.41 -1.62
CA THR A 116 -14.37 6.30 -0.76
C THR A 116 -14.86 5.14 -1.63
N LEU A 117 -15.03 3.95 -1.04
CA LEU A 117 -15.51 2.77 -1.78
C LEU A 117 -16.84 3.01 -2.52
N LYS A 118 -17.71 3.87 -1.98
CA LYS A 118 -19.02 4.21 -2.58
C LYS A 118 -18.93 5.25 -3.68
N GLU A 119 -17.87 6.06 -3.69
CA GLU A 119 -17.66 7.14 -4.66
C GLU A 119 -16.89 6.67 -5.89
N ILE A 120 -16.45 5.39 -5.92
CA ILE A 120 -15.78 4.83 -7.09
C ILE A 120 -16.76 4.89 -8.29
N PRO A 121 -16.41 5.64 -9.34
CA PRO A 121 -17.33 6.00 -10.41
C PRO A 121 -17.50 4.94 -11.51
N PHE A 122 -17.10 3.69 -11.24
CA PHE A 122 -17.27 2.54 -12.12
C PHE A 122 -17.55 1.28 -11.30
N LYS A 123 -18.07 0.24 -11.97
CA LYS A 123 -18.41 -1.01 -11.31
C LYS A 123 -17.14 -1.70 -10.81
N VAL A 124 -17.12 -2.01 -9.51
CA VAL A 124 -16.04 -2.76 -8.86
C VAL A 124 -16.59 -3.91 -8.02
N ASP A 125 -15.78 -4.96 -7.87
CA ASP A 125 -16.07 -6.02 -6.90
C ASP A 125 -15.71 -5.52 -5.49
N THR A 126 -16.73 -5.03 -4.77
CA THR A 126 -16.56 -4.52 -3.40
C THR A 126 -16.21 -5.62 -2.40
N ILE A 127 -16.53 -6.89 -2.67
CA ILE A 127 -16.17 -8.02 -1.81
C ILE A 127 -14.68 -8.29 -1.93
N TYR A 128 -14.17 -8.36 -3.17
CA TYR A 128 -12.74 -8.48 -3.44
C TYR A 128 -11.95 -7.34 -2.78
N ILE A 129 -12.39 -6.09 -2.95
CA ILE A 129 -11.71 -4.93 -2.35
C ILE A 129 -11.67 -5.07 -0.82
N LYS A 130 -12.81 -5.29 -0.17
CA LYS A 130 -12.85 -5.43 1.31
C LYS A 130 -11.96 -6.56 1.79
N LYS A 131 -11.94 -7.69 1.09
CA LYS A 131 -11.05 -8.81 1.39
C LYS A 131 -9.59 -8.38 1.33
N LYS A 132 -9.15 -7.74 0.24
CA LYS A 132 -7.77 -7.26 0.08
C LYS A 132 -7.34 -6.25 1.14
N ILE A 133 -8.23 -5.33 1.52
CA ILE A 133 -7.92 -4.31 2.54
C ILE A 133 -7.84 -4.93 3.94
N ASN A 134 -8.64 -5.96 4.23
CA ASN A 134 -8.63 -6.65 5.52
C ASN A 134 -7.47 -7.66 5.66
N GLU A 135 -6.88 -8.11 4.55
CA GLU A 135 -5.71 -9.01 4.51
C GLU A 135 -4.36 -8.29 4.73
N LEU A 136 -4.37 -6.96 4.85
CA LEU A 136 -3.19 -6.13 5.14
C LEU A 136 -2.78 -6.21 6.61
#